data_AF-A0A1G1JER4-F1
#
_entry.id   AF-A0A1G1JER4-F1
#
_cell.length_a   1.000
_cell.length_b   1.000
_cell.length_c   1.000
_cell.angle_alpha   90.00
_cell.angle_beta   90.00
_cell.angle_gamma   90.00
#
_symmetry.space_group_name_H-M   'P 1'
#
loop_
_entity.id
_entity.type
_entity.pdbx_description
1 polymer ?
#
loop_
_entity_poly.entity_id
_entity_poly.type
_entity_poly.pdbx_seq_one_letter_code
_entity_poly.pdbx_strand_id
1 'polypeptide(L)'
;MTPKSAVILGVLLVATNIVTAMTVSRLSLSSGNTNPSVDAATMPALEQSVKAIMPSQDIQQKLDALMQSTKSWPELPSNDKIFAVRSMEELFRKRENVAMMQPAEFYVEKMSQLITGNPDMANLPLPTLLKITAVMEYDYYNGQEKEALAQEVLGEKLYGINKLRREAETKTT
;
A
#
# COMPACT_ATOMS: atom_id res chain seq x y z
N MET A 1 57.05 -3.30 -15.97
CA MET A 1 56.28 -4.55 -15.89
C MET A 1 54.81 -4.20 -15.73
N THR A 2 54.04 -4.41 -16.78
CA THR A 2 52.57 -4.35 -16.80
C THR A 2 52.01 -5.76 -16.60
N PRO A 3 50.75 -5.86 -16.14
CA PRO A 3 49.69 -6.37 -17.03
C PRO A 3 48.51 -5.39 -17.03
N LYS A 4 47.98 -4.87 -18.15
CA LYS A 4 47.25 -5.51 -19.26
C LYS A 4 46.20 -6.53 -18.79
N SER A 5 44.99 -6.04 -18.54
CA SER A 5 43.74 -6.75 -18.85
C SER A 5 42.68 -5.73 -19.27
N ALA A 6 42.30 -5.84 -20.54
CA ALA A 6 41.17 -5.15 -21.15
C ALA A 6 39.90 -6.00 -20.94
N VAL A 7 38.77 -5.36 -20.62
CA VAL A 7 37.45 -5.99 -20.69
C VAL A 7 36.48 -5.06 -21.42
N ILE A 8 36.46 -5.27 -22.73
CA ILE A 8 35.32 -5.42 -23.64
C ILE A 8 34.04 -4.60 -23.34
N LEU A 9 33.79 -3.68 -24.28
CA LEU A 9 32.55 -3.00 -24.63
C LEU A 9 31.49 -4.02 -25.09
N GLY A 10 30.24 -3.89 -24.62
CA GLY A 10 29.13 -4.72 -25.08
C GLY A 10 27.78 -4.12 -24.71
N VAL A 11 27.27 -3.25 -25.58
CA VAL A 11 25.89 -2.75 -25.58
C VAL A 11 24.95 -3.91 -25.90
N LEU A 12 23.92 -4.14 -25.08
CA LEU A 12 22.68 -4.76 -25.57
C LEU A 12 21.46 -4.25 -24.81
N LEU A 13 20.71 -3.41 -25.52
CA LEU A 13 19.34 -3.00 -25.23
C LEU A 13 18.43 -4.20 -25.53
N VAL A 14 17.65 -4.68 -24.55
CA VAL A 14 16.54 -5.59 -24.81
C VAL A 14 15.30 -5.05 -24.10
N ALA A 15 14.47 -4.38 -24.88
CA ALA A 15 13.06 -4.20 -24.59
C ALA A 15 12.34 -5.51 -24.95
N THR A 16 11.50 -6.03 -24.05
CA THR A 16 10.48 -7.01 -24.44
C THR A 16 9.24 -6.83 -23.58
N ASN A 17 8.18 -6.40 -24.25
CA ASN A 17 6.82 -6.32 -23.76
C ASN A 17 6.27 -7.73 -23.49
N ILE A 18 5.66 -7.95 -22.33
CA ILE A 18 4.75 -9.07 -22.10
C ILE A 18 3.51 -8.53 -21.40
N VAL A 19 2.48 -8.20 -22.18
CA VAL A 19 1.10 -8.15 -21.69
C VAL A 19 0.35 -9.22 -22.45
N THR A 20 0.11 -10.31 -21.74
CA THR A 20 -0.67 -11.47 -22.17
C THR A 20 -2.11 -11.04 -22.43
N ALA A 21 -2.56 -11.23 -23.67
CA ALA A 21 -3.95 -11.11 -24.06
C ALA A 21 -4.79 -12.17 -23.35
N MET A 22 -5.73 -11.77 -22.49
CA MET A 22 -6.80 -12.66 -22.03
C MET A 22 -7.93 -12.66 -23.06
N THR A 23 -8.18 -13.85 -23.56
CA THR A 23 -9.19 -14.23 -24.55
C THR A 23 -10.58 -14.07 -23.96
N VAL A 24 -11.41 -13.21 -24.54
CA VAL A 24 -12.84 -13.15 -24.20
C VAL A 24 -13.57 -14.18 -25.06
N SER A 25 -14.08 -15.23 -24.45
CA SER A 25 -14.99 -16.17 -25.09
C SER A 25 -16.30 -15.46 -25.47
N ARG A 26 -16.51 -15.29 -26.78
CA ARG A 26 -17.82 -14.99 -27.37
C ARG A 26 -18.74 -16.21 -27.21
N LEU A 27 -19.82 -16.05 -26.47
CA LEU A 27 -21.05 -16.82 -26.69
C LEU A 27 -22.05 -15.87 -27.37
N SER A 28 -22.37 -16.21 -28.61
CA SER A 28 -23.27 -15.53 -29.52
C SER A 28 -24.60 -16.28 -29.60
N LEU A 29 -25.65 -15.54 -29.98
CA LEU A 29 -27.04 -15.90 -30.35
C LEU A 29 -28.04 -15.62 -29.22
N SER A 30 -29.10 -14.82 -29.39
CA SER A 30 -29.94 -14.64 -30.59
C SER A 30 -30.75 -13.32 -30.57
N SER A 31 -30.80 -12.67 -31.74
CA SER A 31 -31.80 -11.77 -32.34
C SER A 31 -32.72 -10.85 -31.51
N GLY A 32 -32.62 -9.55 -31.81
CA GLY A 32 -33.64 -8.55 -31.52
C GLY A 32 -33.25 -7.15 -32.01
N ASN A 33 -33.56 -6.86 -33.28
CA ASN A 33 -33.36 -5.58 -33.96
C ASN A 33 -34.23 -4.46 -33.35
N THR A 34 -33.61 -3.39 -32.85
CA THR A 34 -33.98 -1.97 -33.12
C THR A 34 -32.87 -1.05 -32.62
N ASN A 35 -32.37 -0.18 -33.50
CA ASN A 35 -31.53 0.99 -33.18
C ASN A 35 -32.07 1.78 -31.96
N PRO A 36 -31.18 2.35 -31.15
CA PRO A 36 -31.00 3.80 -31.28
C PRO A 36 -29.55 4.25 -31.29
N SER A 37 -29.34 5.31 -32.07
CA SER A 37 -28.30 6.35 -31.97
C SER A 37 -27.25 6.12 -30.89
N VAL A 38 -26.04 5.71 -31.30
CA VAL A 38 -24.84 5.83 -30.46
C VAL A 38 -24.49 7.31 -30.38
N ASP A 39 -25.04 7.97 -29.37
CA ASP A 39 -24.58 9.29 -28.96
C ASP A 39 -23.10 9.17 -28.55
N ALA A 40 -22.26 9.91 -29.27
CA ALA A 40 -20.81 10.01 -29.13
C ALA A 40 -20.37 10.71 -27.81
N ALA A 41 -21.09 10.49 -26.71
CA ALA A 41 -20.89 11.15 -25.43
C ALA A 41 -20.63 10.18 -24.25
N THR A 42 -20.55 8.87 -24.48
CA THR A 42 -20.41 7.88 -23.39
C THR A 42 -18.95 7.50 -23.07
N MET A 43 -17.96 7.95 -23.85
CA MET A 43 -16.56 7.59 -23.61
C MET A 43 -15.74 8.40 -22.56
N PRO A 44 -16.13 9.57 -22.03
CA PRO A 44 -15.27 10.28 -21.06
C PRO A 44 -15.40 9.75 -19.62
N ALA A 45 -16.43 8.95 -19.30
CA ALA A 45 -16.69 8.51 -17.92
C ALA A 45 -15.75 7.39 -17.44
N LEU A 46 -15.27 6.53 -18.35
CA LEU A 46 -14.33 5.45 -18.01
C LEU A 46 -12.88 5.93 -17.91
N GLU A 47 -12.46 6.94 -18.68
CA GLU A 47 -11.11 7.52 -18.56
C GLU A 47 -10.89 8.29 -17.25
N GLN A 48 -11.93 8.91 -16.68
CA GLN A 48 -11.84 9.56 -15.37
C GLN A 48 -11.64 8.57 -14.22
N SER A 49 -12.13 7.33 -14.36
CA SER A 49 -11.97 6.28 -13.33
C SER A 49 -10.56 5.68 -13.28
N VAL A 50 -9.81 5.68 -14.39
CA VAL A 50 -8.43 5.13 -14.44
C VAL A 50 -7.38 6.15 -14.01
N LYS A 51 -7.64 7.45 -14.21
CA LYS A 51 -6.77 8.53 -13.71
C LYS A 51 -6.83 8.69 -12.17
N ALA A 52 -7.82 8.08 -11.53
CA ALA A 52 -8.11 8.23 -10.11
C ALA A 52 -7.28 7.31 -9.18
N ILE A 53 -6.34 6.50 -9.69
CA ILE A 53 -5.50 5.60 -8.86
C ILE A 53 -4.00 5.85 -9.07
N MET A 54 -3.63 6.85 -9.87
CA MET A 54 -2.22 7.17 -10.06
C MET A 54 -1.72 8.07 -8.92
N PRO A 55 -0.52 7.78 -8.36
CA PRO A 55 0.12 8.68 -7.41
C PRO A 55 0.51 9.99 -8.10
N SER A 56 0.71 11.03 -7.31
CA SER A 56 1.15 12.33 -7.80
C SER A 56 2.53 12.28 -8.47
N GLN A 57 2.85 13.26 -9.33
CA GLN A 57 4.14 13.33 -10.02
C GLN A 57 5.33 13.50 -9.05
N ASP A 58 5.09 14.06 -7.87
CA ASP A 58 6.07 14.32 -6.81
C ASP A 58 6.09 13.23 -5.71
N ILE A 59 5.46 12.08 -5.94
CA ILE A 59 5.29 11.04 -4.92
C ILE A 59 6.61 10.55 -4.30
N GLN A 60 7.70 10.50 -5.06
CA GLN A 60 9.00 10.05 -4.54
C GLN A 60 9.53 11.00 -3.45
N GLN A 61 9.41 12.32 -3.68
CA GLN A 61 9.84 13.32 -2.68
C GLN A 61 8.96 13.26 -1.43
N LYS A 62 7.66 13.07 -1.61
CA LYS A 62 6.71 12.87 -0.50
C LYS A 62 7.05 11.61 0.30
N LEU A 63 7.38 10.52 -0.38
CA LEU A 63 7.81 9.28 0.27
C LEU A 63 9.09 9.47 1.07
N ASP A 64 10.11 10.12 0.50
CA ASP A 64 11.36 10.40 1.19
C ASP A 64 11.14 11.22 2.48
N ALA A 65 10.22 12.19 2.44
CA ALA A 65 9.82 12.94 3.62
C ALA A 65 9.11 12.05 4.66
N LEU A 66 8.20 11.18 4.19
CA LEU A 66 7.48 10.22 5.04
C LEU A 66 8.41 9.20 5.71
N MET A 67 9.55 8.87 5.09
CA MET A 67 10.57 8.00 5.69
C MET A 67 11.23 8.63 6.92
N GLN A 68 11.12 9.95 7.11
CA GLN A 68 11.65 10.66 8.28
C GLN A 68 10.55 10.97 9.30
N SER A 69 9.39 11.42 8.85
CA SER A 69 8.24 11.69 9.72
C SER A 69 6.94 11.71 8.93
N THR A 70 5.84 11.39 9.61
CA THR A 70 4.49 11.37 9.02
C THR A 70 3.71 12.67 9.24
N LYS A 71 4.40 13.79 9.49
CA LYS A 71 3.75 15.09 9.74
C LYS A 71 2.89 15.59 8.59
N SER A 72 3.33 15.37 7.36
CA SER A 72 2.59 15.73 6.14
C SER A 72 1.45 14.76 5.83
N TRP A 73 1.31 13.66 6.59
CA TRP A 73 0.31 12.63 6.33
C TRP A 73 -1.12 13.19 6.18
N PRO A 74 -1.63 14.07 7.06
CA PRO A 74 -3.00 14.56 6.93
C PRO A 74 -3.28 15.26 5.59
N GLU A 75 -2.27 15.95 5.05
CA GLU A 75 -2.35 16.78 3.85
C GLU A 75 -2.22 15.97 2.54
N LEU A 76 -1.71 14.74 2.61
CA LEU A 76 -1.53 13.91 1.43
C LEU A 76 -2.88 13.46 0.85
N PRO A 77 -3.03 13.45 -0.49
CA PRO A 77 -4.20 12.90 -1.13
C PRO A 77 -4.28 11.38 -0.91
N SER A 78 -5.48 10.82 -0.90
CA SER A 78 -5.72 9.41 -0.57
C SER A 78 -4.90 8.45 -1.44
N ASN A 79 -4.73 8.74 -2.73
CA ASN A 79 -3.95 7.89 -3.64
C ASN A 79 -2.47 7.81 -3.26
N ASP A 80 -1.88 8.94 -2.85
CA ASP A 80 -0.48 9.00 -2.42
C ASP A 80 -0.29 8.20 -1.12
N LYS A 81 -1.26 8.31 -0.18
CA LYS A 81 -1.27 7.52 1.07
C LYS A 81 -1.33 6.03 0.80
N ILE A 82 -2.24 5.60 -0.08
CA ILE A 82 -2.40 4.18 -0.45
C ILE A 82 -1.13 3.67 -1.13
N PHE A 83 -0.56 4.43 -2.06
CA PHE A 83 0.68 4.08 -2.74
C PHE A 83 1.84 3.93 -1.75
N ALA A 84 1.95 4.84 -0.78
CA ALA A 84 2.96 4.80 0.25
C ALA A 84 2.85 3.55 1.14
N VAL A 85 1.65 3.22 1.61
CA VAL A 85 1.41 2.01 2.40
C VAL A 85 1.75 0.75 1.60
N ARG A 86 1.27 0.62 0.36
CA ARG A 86 1.57 -0.55 -0.50
C ARG A 86 3.07 -0.72 -0.73
N SER A 87 3.79 0.39 -0.93
CA SER A 87 5.25 0.37 -1.10
C SER A 87 5.95 -0.15 0.16
N MET A 88 5.46 0.21 1.35
CA MET A 88 6.01 -0.26 2.62
C MET A 88 5.65 -1.71 2.93
N GLU A 89 4.42 -2.16 2.62
CA GLU A 89 4.04 -3.56 2.72
C GLU A 89 4.95 -4.47 1.87
N GLU A 90 5.27 -4.04 0.64
CA GLU A 90 6.20 -4.76 -0.21
C GLU A 90 7.62 -4.79 0.39
N LEU A 91 8.05 -3.68 0.99
CA LEU A 91 9.34 -3.59 1.67
C LEU A 91 9.42 -4.55 2.87
N PHE A 92 8.40 -4.57 3.73
CA PHE A 92 8.33 -5.47 4.88
C PHE A 92 8.32 -6.94 4.47
N ARG A 93 7.58 -7.28 3.42
CA ARG A 93 7.56 -8.63 2.86
C ARG A 93 8.94 -9.06 2.37
N LYS A 94 9.65 -8.18 1.66
CA LYS A 94 10.97 -8.48 1.08
C LYS A 94 12.09 -8.54 2.11
N ARG A 95 12.06 -7.66 3.12
CA ARG A 95 13.18 -7.51 4.08
C ARG A 95 12.99 -8.32 5.36
N GLU A 96 11.77 -8.39 5.85
CA GLU A 96 11.45 -8.95 7.16
C GLU A 96 10.62 -10.24 7.06
N ASN A 97 10.28 -10.68 5.84
CA ASN A 97 9.39 -11.82 5.60
C ASN A 97 8.04 -11.68 6.32
N VAL A 98 7.53 -10.45 6.35
CA VAL A 98 6.27 -10.11 7.02
C VAL A 98 5.12 -10.21 6.01
N ALA A 99 4.01 -10.80 6.45
CA ALA A 99 2.75 -10.66 5.76
C ALA A 99 1.79 -9.74 6.52
N MET A 100 1.05 -8.94 5.77
CA MET A 100 0.03 -7.98 6.21
C MET A 100 -1.20 -8.28 5.34
N MET A 101 -2.33 -8.63 5.97
CA MET A 101 -3.47 -9.23 5.27
C MET A 101 -4.57 -8.22 4.97
N GLN A 102 -4.64 -7.15 5.75
CA GLN A 102 -5.58 -6.07 5.49
C GLN A 102 -5.17 -5.28 4.24
N PRO A 103 -6.14 -4.69 3.53
CA PRO A 103 -5.84 -3.85 2.38
C PRO A 103 -5.16 -2.53 2.81
N ALA A 104 -4.36 -1.93 1.94
CA ALA A 104 -3.63 -0.69 2.25
C ALA A 104 -4.55 0.45 2.74
N GLU A 105 -5.75 0.54 2.19
CA GLU A 105 -6.78 1.50 2.55
C GLU A 105 -7.16 1.42 4.04
N PHE A 106 -7.20 0.19 4.60
CA PHE A 106 -7.45 -0.03 6.02
C PHE A 106 -6.36 0.62 6.88
N TYR A 107 -5.08 0.41 6.55
CA TYR A 107 -4.00 1.03 7.30
C TYR A 107 -3.97 2.54 7.13
N VAL A 108 -4.32 3.06 5.94
CA VAL A 108 -4.41 4.51 5.72
C VAL A 108 -5.40 5.16 6.69
N GLU A 109 -6.58 4.55 6.85
CA GLU A 109 -7.59 5.02 7.79
C GLU A 109 -7.08 4.93 9.23
N LYS A 110 -6.56 3.76 9.63
CA LYS A 110 -6.09 3.51 11.00
C LYS A 110 -4.93 4.41 11.41
N MET A 111 -3.96 4.62 10.52
CA MET A 111 -2.87 5.56 10.76
C MET A 111 -3.37 6.99 10.93
N SER A 112 -4.37 7.39 10.12
CA SER A 112 -4.98 8.72 10.25
C SER A 112 -5.69 8.86 11.60
N GLN A 113 -6.44 7.85 12.03
CA GLN A 113 -7.07 7.81 13.36
C GLN A 113 -6.03 7.88 14.49
N LEU A 114 -4.92 7.16 14.37
CA LEU A 114 -3.82 7.18 15.36
C LEU A 114 -3.16 8.54 15.45
N ILE A 115 -2.89 9.20 14.33
CA ILE A 115 -2.32 10.56 14.30
C ILE A 115 -3.30 11.57 14.91
N THR A 116 -4.59 11.47 14.59
CA THR A 116 -5.61 12.37 15.16
C THR A 116 -5.79 12.15 16.66
N GLY A 117 -5.81 10.90 17.13
CA GLY A 117 -5.96 10.56 18.54
C GLY A 117 -4.70 10.81 19.37
N ASN A 118 -3.52 10.75 18.76
CA ASN A 118 -2.25 11.06 19.39
C ASN A 118 -1.33 11.79 18.39
N PRO A 119 -1.29 13.13 18.41
CA PRO A 119 -0.49 13.93 17.50
C PRO A 119 1.02 13.61 17.51
N ASP A 120 1.54 13.08 18.62
CA ASP A 120 2.95 12.69 18.71
C ASP A 120 3.32 11.57 17.73
N MET A 121 2.34 10.75 17.30
CA MET A 121 2.51 9.70 16.30
C MET A 121 2.94 10.26 14.93
N ALA A 122 2.60 11.52 14.63
CA ALA A 122 3.01 12.17 13.38
C ALA A 122 4.53 12.42 13.32
N ASN A 123 5.23 12.38 14.45
CA ASN A 123 6.69 12.50 14.48
C ASN A 123 7.39 11.20 14.05
N LEU A 124 6.66 10.08 14.01
CA LEU A 124 7.25 8.79 13.65
C LEU A 124 7.41 8.67 12.14
N PRO A 125 8.48 8.00 11.68
CA PRO A 125 8.65 7.69 10.26
C PRO A 125 7.61 6.65 9.81
N LEU A 126 7.22 6.73 8.54
CA LEU A 126 6.15 5.93 7.94
C LEU A 126 6.29 4.42 8.19
N PRO A 127 7.46 3.76 8.02
CA PRO A 127 7.58 2.34 8.33
C PRO A 127 7.26 2.04 9.79
N THR A 128 7.70 2.89 10.73
CA THR A 128 7.46 2.66 12.15
C THR A 128 5.98 2.83 12.48
N LEU A 129 5.33 3.87 11.96
CA LEU A 129 3.91 4.09 12.18
C LEU A 129 3.06 2.95 11.58
N LEU A 130 3.38 2.50 10.37
CA LEU A 130 2.68 1.38 9.74
C LEU A 130 2.86 0.08 10.53
N LYS A 131 4.08 -0.22 10.99
CA LYS A 131 4.35 -1.39 11.85
C LYS A 131 3.55 -1.33 13.15
N ILE A 132 3.56 -0.20 13.85
CA ILE A 132 2.76 0.00 15.07
C ILE A 132 1.28 -0.27 14.77
N THR A 133 0.77 0.30 13.68
CA THR A 133 -0.64 0.13 13.28
C THR A 133 -0.98 -1.34 13.02
N ALA A 134 -0.16 -2.05 12.25
CA ALA A 134 -0.35 -3.46 11.94
C ALA A 134 -0.25 -4.35 13.18
N VAL A 135 0.67 -4.04 14.09
CA VAL A 135 0.83 -4.75 15.35
C VAL A 135 -0.36 -4.50 16.29
N MET A 136 -0.88 -3.28 16.37
CA MET A 136 -2.10 -2.99 17.15
C MET A 136 -3.30 -3.80 16.65
N GLU A 137 -3.39 -4.02 15.33
CA GLU A 137 -4.48 -4.76 14.70
C GLU A 137 -4.21 -6.27 14.57
N TYR A 138 -3.13 -6.77 15.17
CA TYR A 138 -2.76 -8.19 15.19
C TYR A 138 -2.57 -8.77 13.79
N ASP A 139 -2.09 -7.94 12.87
CA ASP A 139 -1.98 -8.21 11.43
C ASP A 139 -0.54 -8.08 10.89
N TYR A 140 0.45 -8.23 11.78
CA TYR A 140 1.87 -8.27 11.43
C TYR A 140 2.42 -9.68 11.58
N TYR A 141 2.38 -10.47 10.50
CA TYR A 141 2.77 -11.89 10.53
C TYR A 141 4.24 -12.06 10.18
N ASN A 142 5.11 -12.09 11.19
CA ASN A 142 6.56 -12.35 11.04
C ASN A 142 7.01 -13.68 11.66
N GLY A 143 6.07 -14.53 12.10
CA GLY A 143 6.33 -15.80 12.78
C GLY A 143 6.45 -15.72 14.30
N GLN A 144 6.43 -14.52 14.90
CA GLN A 144 6.33 -14.36 16.34
C GLN A 144 4.86 -14.49 16.81
N GLU A 145 4.69 -14.79 18.10
CA GLU A 145 3.38 -14.76 18.74
C GLU A 145 2.89 -13.30 18.84
N LYS A 146 1.60 -13.08 18.58
CA LYS A 146 1.02 -11.75 18.36
C LYS A 146 1.03 -10.88 19.61
N GLU A 147 0.72 -11.46 20.77
CA GLU A 147 0.74 -10.77 22.05
C GLU A 147 2.17 -10.37 22.44
N ALA A 148 3.12 -11.28 22.29
CA ALA A 148 4.53 -11.03 22.56
C ALA A 148 5.07 -9.89 21.69
N LEU A 149 4.78 -9.92 20.39
CA LEU A 149 5.17 -8.85 19.46
C LEU A 149 4.48 -7.52 19.82
N ALA A 150 3.20 -7.54 20.18
CA ALA A 150 2.47 -6.34 20.60
C ALA A 150 3.05 -5.73 21.87
N GLN A 151 3.40 -6.55 22.86
CA GLN A 151 4.02 -6.09 24.09
C GLN A 151 5.41 -5.48 23.83
N GLU A 152 6.20 -6.10 22.96
CA GLU A 152 7.53 -5.62 22.56
C GLU A 152 7.47 -4.27 21.83
N VAL A 153 6.63 -4.17 20.80
CA VAL A 153 6.60 -3.00 19.89
C VAL A 153 5.87 -1.81 20.50
N LEU A 154 4.77 -2.05 21.21
CA LEU A 154 3.92 -0.99 21.75
C LEU A 154 4.41 -0.52 23.13
N GLY A 155 5.14 -1.36 23.85
CA GLY A 155 5.47 -1.14 25.25
C GLY A 155 4.25 -1.24 26.17
N GLU A 156 4.49 -1.22 27.47
CA GLU A 156 3.50 -1.55 28.50
C GLU A 156 2.19 -0.74 28.38
N LYS A 157 2.31 0.59 28.25
CA LYS A 157 1.15 1.49 28.23
C LYS A 157 0.25 1.27 27.02
N LEU A 158 0.82 1.27 25.80
CA LEU A 158 0.02 1.13 24.58
C LEU A 158 -0.47 -0.30 24.40
N TYR A 159 0.33 -1.29 24.81
CA TYR A 159 -0.09 -2.69 24.82
C TYR A 159 -1.33 -2.89 25.72
N GLY A 160 -1.32 -2.37 26.95
CA GLY A 160 -2.46 -2.48 27.87
C GLY A 160 -3.75 -1.88 27.30
N ILE A 161 -3.66 -0.70 26.68
CA ILE A 161 -4.80 -0.05 26.00
C ILE A 161 -5.28 -0.90 24.82
N ASN A 162 -4.36 -1.39 23.98
CA ASN A 162 -4.73 -2.21 22.83
C ASN A 162 -5.40 -3.52 23.25
N LYS A 163 -4.88 -4.19 24.27
CA LYS A 163 -5.43 -5.44 24.80
C LYS A 163 -6.88 -5.26 25.26
N LEU A 164 -7.16 -4.22 26.05
CA LEU A 164 -8.52 -3.92 26.51
C LEU A 164 -9.48 -3.68 25.33
N ARG A 165 -9.03 -2.97 24.29
CA ARG A 165 -9.82 -2.76 23.07
C ARG A 165 -10.15 -4.10 22.39
N ARG A 166 -9.16 -4.98 22.21
CA ARG A 166 -9.35 -6.30 21.56
C ARG A 166 -10.27 -7.22 22.36
N GLU A 167 -10.16 -7.21 23.69
CA GLU A 167 -11.06 -7.95 24.58
C GLU A 167 -12.51 -7.43 24.52
N ALA A 168 -12.72 -6.14 24.28
CA ALA A 168 -14.05 -5.58 24.07
C ALA A 168 -14.65 -6.01 22.73
N GLU A 169 -13.86 -5.97 21.64
CA GLU A 169 -14.30 -6.35 20.28
C GLU A 169 -14.69 -7.84 20.16
N THR A 170 -13.98 -8.71 20.88
CA THR A 170 -14.27 -10.16 20.90
C THR A 170 -15.54 -10.52 21.67
N LYS A 171 -15.99 -9.67 22.60
CA LYS A 171 -17.22 -9.92 23.39
C LYS A 171 -18.50 -9.48 22.68
N THR A 172 -18.38 -8.62 21.66
CA THR A 172 -19.52 -8.10 20.89
C THR A 172 -19.81 -8.90 19.63
N THR A 173 -19.04 -9.97 19.37
CA THR A 173 -19.19 -10.87 18.22
C THR A 173 -19.62 -12.25 18.71
#